data_AF-A0A7V8T0T3-F1
#
_entry.id   AF-A0A7V8T0T3-F1
#
_cell.length_a   1.000
_cell.length_b   1.000
_cell.length_c   1.000
_cell.angle_alpha   90.00
_cell.angle_beta   90.00
_cell.angle_gamma   90.00
#
_symmetry.space_group_name_H-M   'P 1'
#
loop_
_entity.id
_entity.type
_entity.pdbx_description
1 polymer ?
#
loop_
_entity_poly.entity_id
_entity_poly.type
_entity_poly.pdbx_seq_one_letter_code
_entity_poly.pdbx_strand_id
1 'polypeptide(L)'
;MMSKLPRFVLAALLVGCFLLSNDAPAKNSQPIVAGLTAHEWGTFTSMAGGDGQAVEWSPLTGATDLPTFVEHFRTPQFKLGLRGTVRMETPVLYFYDSREERVSVNVSFAKGLITEWYPHASSVGPSANPADWSLFQGSEDGSIAWDAVTLSPSLRADFQRHPQESHYYAARMTSATPLRVKTSTGEQHEKFLFYRGVSTFHVPLSAKVTAGGQVHIANSLEEEIPNTLLFERRGDKVGYRVDGALVGEAVLDPPELTGNVNDLGRELVGMLVAQGLYLDEAQA
;
A
#
# COMPACT_ATOMS: atom_id res chain seq x y z
N MET A 1 -33.91 -19.89 80.08
CA MET A 1 -35.06 -19.30 79.35
C MET A 1 -34.65 -17.90 78.92
N MET A 2 -34.78 -17.60 77.62
CA MET A 2 -34.52 -16.30 76.95
C MET A 2 -33.05 -15.85 76.90
N SER A 3 -32.51 -15.21 75.87
CA SER A 3 -32.82 -15.04 74.44
C SER A 3 -31.60 -14.34 73.82
N LYS A 4 -31.26 -14.69 72.57
CA LYS A 4 -30.20 -14.08 71.75
C LYS A 4 -30.43 -12.58 71.50
N LEU A 5 -29.37 -11.78 71.34
CA LEU A 5 -29.28 -10.59 70.47
C LEU A 5 -27.77 -10.26 70.20
N PRO A 6 -27.38 -9.44 69.21
CA PRO A 6 -26.65 -9.88 68.02
C PRO A 6 -25.20 -9.35 67.93
N ARG A 7 -24.37 -10.07 67.18
CA ARG A 7 -23.03 -9.62 66.78
C ARG A 7 -23.16 -8.62 65.62
N PHE A 8 -22.80 -7.37 65.86
CA PHE A 8 -22.58 -6.37 64.82
C PHE A 8 -21.36 -6.78 63.98
N VAL A 9 -21.59 -7.07 62.70
CA VAL A 9 -20.55 -7.23 61.69
C VAL A 9 -20.19 -5.83 61.20
N LEU A 10 -19.01 -5.35 61.58
CA LEU A 10 -18.42 -4.13 61.05
C LEU A 10 -17.94 -4.41 59.63
N ALA A 11 -18.73 -3.99 58.64
CA ALA A 11 -18.33 -4.02 57.24
C ALA A 11 -17.27 -2.92 57.01
N ALA A 12 -16.01 -3.33 56.81
CA ALA A 12 -14.96 -2.43 56.36
C ALA A 12 -15.20 -2.09 54.88
N LEU A 13 -15.56 -0.83 54.62
CA LEU A 13 -15.63 -0.25 53.29
C LEU A 13 -14.19 -0.10 52.74
N LEU A 14 -13.76 -1.05 51.90
CA LEU A 14 -12.59 -0.87 51.04
C LEU A 14 -13.00 0.02 49.87
N VAL A 15 -12.72 1.33 50.00
CA VAL A 15 -12.75 2.26 48.88
C VAL A 15 -11.51 1.97 48.03
N GLY A 16 -11.67 1.07 47.05
CA GLY A 16 -10.69 0.88 45.99
C GLY A 16 -10.75 2.08 45.05
N CYS A 17 -9.71 2.91 45.05
CA CYS A 17 -9.47 3.89 44.01
C CYS A 17 -9.29 3.16 42.67
N PHE A 18 -10.35 3.06 41.87
CA PHE A 18 -10.21 2.81 40.44
C PHE A 18 -9.62 4.08 39.82
N LEU A 19 -8.30 4.08 39.63
CA LEU A 19 -7.67 4.95 38.66
C LEU A 19 -8.17 4.48 37.29
N LEU A 20 -9.14 5.18 36.73
CA LEU A 20 -9.47 5.09 35.32
C LEU A 20 -8.26 5.64 34.56
N SER A 21 -7.34 4.76 34.18
CA SER A 21 -6.34 5.06 33.16
C SER A 21 -7.10 5.37 31.89
N ASN A 22 -7.16 6.66 31.53
CA ASN A 22 -7.43 7.08 30.17
C ASN A 22 -6.23 6.64 29.33
N ASP A 23 -6.20 5.38 28.92
CA ASP A 23 -5.36 4.96 27.81
C ASP A 23 -5.97 5.59 26.55
N ALA A 24 -5.54 6.83 26.28
CA ALA A 24 -5.54 7.33 24.92
C ALA A 24 -4.82 6.28 24.06
N PRO A 25 -5.29 5.94 22.86
CA PRO A 25 -4.61 4.98 22.01
C PRO A 25 -3.16 5.45 21.88
N ALA A 26 -2.24 4.63 22.39
CA ALA A 26 -0.82 4.91 22.29
C ALA A 26 -0.52 5.20 20.82
N LYS A 27 -0.12 6.42 20.51
CA LYS A 27 0.59 6.70 19.26
C LYS A 27 1.77 5.73 19.26
N ASN A 28 1.75 4.75 18.35
CA ASN A 28 2.87 3.86 18.09
C ASN A 28 4.02 4.65 17.46
N SER A 29 4.59 5.59 18.22
CA SER A 29 5.81 6.29 17.87
C SER A 29 7.00 5.38 18.23
N GLN A 30 7.29 4.42 17.36
CA GLN A 30 8.56 3.69 17.38
C GLN A 30 9.71 4.68 17.10
N PRO A 31 10.91 4.43 17.64
CA PRO A 31 11.91 5.46 17.86
C PRO A 31 12.30 6.11 16.54
N ILE A 32 12.22 7.44 16.51
CA ILE A 32 12.83 8.26 15.48
C ILE A 32 14.31 7.90 15.50
N VAL A 33 14.74 7.03 14.57
CA VAL A 33 16.14 6.84 14.25
C VAL A 33 16.68 8.24 13.97
N ALA A 34 17.81 8.62 14.57
CA ALA A 34 18.39 9.93 14.34
C ALA A 34 18.74 10.08 12.85
N GLY A 35 17.82 10.61 12.04
CA GLY A 35 17.93 10.70 10.59
C GLY A 35 16.58 10.55 9.88
N LEU A 36 16.64 10.73 8.57
CA LEU A 36 15.54 10.56 7.64
C LEU A 36 15.28 9.06 7.40
N THR A 37 14.03 8.62 7.60
CA THR A 37 13.54 7.32 7.15
C THR A 37 12.57 7.51 5.99
N ALA A 38 12.68 6.68 4.95
CA ALA A 38 11.75 6.66 3.83
C ALA A 38 11.20 5.25 3.62
N HIS A 39 9.88 5.10 3.54
CA HIS A 39 9.21 3.82 3.33
C HIS A 39 8.40 3.89 2.03
N GLU A 40 8.76 3.04 1.06
CA GLU A 40 7.95 2.81 -0.14
C GLU A 40 7.16 1.52 0.05
N TRP A 41 5.86 1.58 -0.20
CA TRP A 41 5.07 0.36 -0.35
C TRP A 41 3.94 0.57 -1.35
N GLY A 42 3.49 -0.53 -1.95
CA GLY A 42 2.41 -0.54 -2.94
C GLY A 42 2.20 -1.94 -3.50
N THR A 43 1.43 -2.02 -4.58
CA THR A 43 1.11 -3.29 -5.23
C THR A 43 1.49 -3.30 -6.70
N PHE A 44 2.04 -4.42 -7.14
CA PHE A 44 2.10 -4.81 -8.54
C PHE A 44 1.02 -5.86 -8.81
N THR A 45 0.16 -5.59 -9.78
CA THR A 45 -0.88 -6.51 -10.24
C THR A 45 -0.52 -7.10 -11.59
N SER A 46 -0.57 -8.42 -11.69
CA SER A 46 -0.32 -9.16 -12.94
C SER A 46 -1.40 -10.22 -13.17
N MET A 47 -1.65 -10.55 -14.42
CA MET A 47 -2.57 -11.64 -14.81
C MET A 47 -1.76 -12.81 -15.32
N ALA A 48 -1.90 -13.99 -14.72
CA ALA A 48 -1.21 -15.20 -15.18
C ALA A 48 -2.02 -15.93 -16.27
N GLY A 49 -1.34 -16.35 -17.34
CA GLY A 49 -1.87 -17.19 -18.40
C GLY A 49 -1.98 -18.66 -18.00
N GLY A 50 -2.43 -19.50 -18.93
CA GLY A 50 -2.57 -20.96 -18.68
C GLY A 50 -1.24 -21.70 -18.45
N ASP A 51 -0.13 -21.09 -18.83
CA ASP A 51 1.24 -21.55 -18.55
C ASP A 51 1.79 -21.02 -17.22
N GLY A 52 1.04 -20.14 -16.54
CA GLY A 52 1.41 -19.50 -15.28
C GLY A 52 2.23 -18.22 -15.42
N GLN A 53 2.59 -17.81 -16.64
CA GLN A 53 3.37 -16.60 -16.90
C GLN A 53 2.47 -15.37 -17.02
N ALA A 54 3.01 -14.19 -16.69
CA ALA A 54 2.26 -12.95 -16.82
C ALA A 54 1.91 -12.67 -18.30
N VAL A 55 0.63 -12.42 -18.59
CA VAL A 55 0.14 -12.10 -19.94
C VAL A 55 -0.14 -10.61 -20.11
N GLU A 56 -0.14 -10.14 -21.35
CA GLU A 56 -0.58 -8.78 -21.69
C GLU A 56 -2.08 -8.60 -21.39
N TRP A 57 -2.43 -7.51 -20.71
CA TRP A 57 -3.82 -7.19 -20.39
C TRP A 57 -4.05 -5.67 -20.26
N SER A 58 -5.32 -5.28 -20.30
CA SER A 58 -5.81 -3.96 -19.89
C SER A 58 -7.05 -4.12 -19.01
N PRO A 59 -7.31 -3.21 -18.05
CA PRO A 59 -8.51 -3.27 -17.22
C PRO A 59 -9.77 -3.11 -18.07
N LEU A 60 -10.85 -3.80 -17.67
CA LEU A 60 -12.14 -3.77 -18.35
C LEU A 60 -12.97 -2.50 -18.04
N THR A 61 -12.69 -1.82 -16.92
CA THR A 61 -13.40 -0.62 -16.47
C THR A 61 -12.46 0.56 -16.27
N GLY A 62 -12.96 1.75 -16.57
CA GLY A 62 -12.15 2.95 -16.82
C GLY A 62 -12.18 4.07 -15.78
N ALA A 63 -13.09 4.01 -14.80
CA ALA A 63 -13.15 5.05 -13.78
C ALA A 63 -12.08 4.77 -12.72
N THR A 64 -11.00 5.54 -12.73
CA THR A 64 -10.14 5.64 -11.56
C THR A 64 -10.88 6.47 -10.52
N ASP A 65 -10.92 6.01 -9.28
CA ASP A 65 -11.45 6.79 -8.15
C ASP A 65 -10.45 7.86 -7.67
N LEU A 66 -9.44 8.20 -8.47
CA LEU A 66 -8.42 9.16 -8.10
C LEU A 66 -8.99 10.58 -7.97
N PRO A 67 -8.52 11.36 -6.99
CA PRO A 67 -8.86 12.77 -6.89
C PRO A 67 -8.41 13.57 -8.12
N THR A 68 -9.16 14.62 -8.47
CA THR A 68 -8.90 15.41 -9.69
C THR A 68 -7.61 16.23 -9.64
N PHE A 69 -6.98 16.37 -8.47
CA PHE A 69 -5.68 17.02 -8.33
C PHE A 69 -4.50 16.13 -8.70
N VAL A 70 -4.74 14.82 -8.84
CA VAL A 70 -3.70 13.89 -9.29
C VAL A 70 -3.33 14.24 -10.72
N GLU A 71 -2.03 14.34 -10.98
CA GLU A 71 -1.50 14.61 -12.30
C GLU A 71 -1.48 13.33 -13.12
N HIS A 72 -1.63 13.49 -14.43
CA HIS A 72 -1.74 12.38 -15.36
C HIS A 72 -0.76 12.56 -16.51
N PHE A 73 -0.14 11.47 -16.93
CA PHE A 73 0.58 11.43 -18.19
C PHE A 73 -0.43 11.60 -19.32
N ARG A 74 -0.33 12.72 -20.04
CA ARG A 74 -1.26 13.17 -21.10
C ARG A 74 -2.67 13.44 -20.58
N THR A 75 -3.50 12.41 -20.45
CA THR A 75 -4.93 12.55 -20.11
C THR A 75 -5.33 11.51 -19.08
N PRO A 76 -6.38 11.76 -18.27
CA PRO A 76 -6.85 10.78 -17.29
C PRO A 76 -7.23 9.41 -17.88
N GLN A 77 -7.63 9.37 -19.15
CA GLN A 77 -8.01 8.14 -19.84
C GLN A 77 -6.83 7.39 -20.47
N PHE A 78 -5.62 7.97 -20.47
CA PHE A 78 -4.46 7.39 -21.14
C PHE A 78 -4.10 5.99 -20.59
N LYS A 79 -4.09 5.82 -19.26
CA LYS A 79 -3.73 4.54 -18.60
C LYS A 79 -4.69 3.38 -18.95
N LEU A 80 -5.90 3.68 -19.41
CA LEU A 80 -6.93 2.67 -19.72
C LEU A 80 -6.62 1.92 -21.01
N GLY A 81 -6.13 2.64 -22.02
CA GLY A 81 -5.72 2.05 -23.29
C GLY A 81 -4.34 1.41 -23.24
N LEU A 82 -3.60 1.60 -22.15
CA LEU A 82 -2.23 1.12 -22.01
C LEU A 82 -2.20 -0.34 -21.57
N ARG A 83 -1.72 -1.19 -22.47
CA ARG A 83 -1.53 -2.62 -22.22
C ARG A 83 -0.16 -2.89 -21.62
N GLY A 84 -0.10 -3.85 -20.71
CA GLY A 84 1.13 -4.32 -20.08
C GLY A 84 0.93 -5.66 -19.40
N THR A 85 2.02 -6.21 -18.86
CA THR A 85 1.94 -7.43 -18.02
C THR A 85 1.76 -7.07 -16.55
N VAL A 86 2.25 -5.90 -16.14
CA VAL A 86 2.23 -5.42 -14.76
C VAL A 86 1.57 -4.06 -14.65
N ARG A 87 0.73 -3.88 -13.63
CA ARG A 87 0.23 -2.57 -13.22
C ARG A 87 0.67 -2.27 -11.79
N MET A 88 1.34 -1.15 -11.65
CA MET A 88 1.63 -0.54 -10.36
C MET A 88 0.42 0.34 -10.03
N GLU A 89 -0.34 0.02 -8.98
CA GLU A 89 -1.65 0.65 -8.76
C GLU A 89 -1.67 1.71 -7.64
N THR A 90 -0.89 1.54 -6.57
CA THR A 90 -0.89 2.51 -5.45
C THR A 90 0.42 2.54 -4.67
N PRO A 91 1.61 2.66 -5.29
CA PRO A 91 2.79 2.91 -4.49
C PRO A 91 2.77 4.33 -3.92
N VAL A 92 3.12 4.40 -2.65
CA VAL A 92 3.29 5.64 -1.90
C VAL A 92 4.65 5.61 -1.23
N LEU A 93 5.31 6.77 -1.19
CA LEU A 93 6.57 6.97 -0.49
C LEU A 93 6.34 7.90 0.70
N TYR A 94 6.40 7.34 1.90
CA TYR A 94 6.34 8.06 3.17
C TYR A 94 7.73 8.48 3.62
N PHE A 95 7.79 9.60 4.34
CA PHE A 95 9.00 10.06 4.99
C PHE A 95 8.74 10.25 6.48
N TYR A 96 9.74 9.95 7.30
CA TYR A 96 9.73 10.20 8.73
C TYR A 96 11.01 10.93 9.10
N ASP A 97 10.83 12.11 9.67
CA ASP A 97 11.90 12.93 10.20
C ASP A 97 11.36 13.79 11.35
N SER A 98 12.20 14.09 12.34
CA SER A 98 11.91 14.99 13.45
C SER A 98 12.25 16.45 13.17
N ARG A 99 13.03 16.72 12.11
CA ARG A 99 13.41 18.08 11.71
C ARG A 99 12.85 18.45 10.34
N GLU A 100 12.87 19.74 10.05
CA GLU A 100 12.67 20.20 8.68
C GLU A 100 13.89 19.78 7.85
N GLU A 101 13.65 19.07 6.75
CA GLU A 101 14.67 18.57 5.85
C GLU A 101 14.22 18.74 4.39
N ARG A 102 15.19 18.94 3.48
CA ARG A 102 14.93 18.99 2.04
C ARG A 102 15.60 17.80 1.38
N VAL A 103 14.81 17.03 0.67
CA VAL A 103 15.23 15.80 0.01
C VAL A 103 14.97 15.88 -1.48
N SER A 104 15.74 15.11 -2.25
CA SER A 104 15.49 14.87 -3.67
C SER A 104 15.15 13.40 -3.84
N VAL A 105 14.17 13.10 -4.70
CA VAL A 105 13.65 11.75 -4.92
C VAL A 105 13.70 11.46 -6.40
N ASN A 106 14.22 10.29 -6.76
CA ASN A 106 14.18 9.75 -8.12
C ASN A 106 13.70 8.30 -8.05
N VAL A 107 12.70 7.98 -8.86
CA VAL A 107 12.17 6.63 -9.02
C VAL A 107 12.37 6.22 -10.46
N SER A 108 12.91 5.02 -10.66
CA SER A 108 13.00 4.36 -11.96
C SER A 108 12.02 3.20 -12.00
N PHE A 109 11.33 3.02 -13.12
CA PHE A 109 10.33 1.97 -13.31
C PHE A 109 10.67 1.13 -14.53
N ALA A 110 11.29 -0.03 -14.25
CA ALA A 110 11.83 -0.92 -15.26
C ALA A 110 10.80 -1.24 -16.35
N LYS A 111 11.15 -1.00 -17.62
CA LYS A 111 10.30 -1.24 -18.80
C LYS A 111 8.86 -0.71 -18.65
N GLY A 112 8.72 0.40 -17.95
CA GLY A 112 7.44 0.93 -17.50
C GLY A 112 7.25 2.40 -17.83
N LEU A 113 6.03 2.87 -17.61
CA LEU A 113 5.66 4.26 -17.76
C LEU A 113 4.92 4.71 -16.49
N ILE A 114 5.34 5.83 -15.92
CA ILE A 114 4.62 6.50 -14.85
C ILE A 114 3.44 7.24 -15.48
N THR A 115 2.23 6.91 -15.05
CA THR A 115 0.99 7.38 -15.68
C THR A 115 0.21 8.35 -14.81
N GLU A 116 0.33 8.29 -13.49
CA GLU A 116 -0.28 9.24 -12.58
C GLU A 116 0.62 9.49 -11.37
N TRP A 117 0.60 10.71 -10.82
CA TRP A 117 1.40 11.09 -9.66
C TRP A 117 0.85 12.32 -8.93
N TYR A 118 1.26 12.48 -7.68
CA TYR A 118 1.05 13.69 -6.89
C TYR A 118 2.01 13.70 -5.69
N PRO A 119 2.55 14.84 -5.24
CA PRO A 119 2.50 16.18 -5.85
C PRO A 119 3.24 16.30 -7.19
N HIS A 120 3.24 17.48 -7.79
CA HIS A 120 3.90 17.82 -9.05
C HIS A 120 5.35 17.38 -9.06
N ALA A 121 5.73 16.62 -10.08
CA ALA A 121 7.09 16.14 -10.27
C ALA A 121 7.95 17.17 -11.03
N SER A 122 9.23 17.24 -10.68
CA SER A 122 10.23 18.03 -11.41
C SER A 122 10.48 17.48 -12.81
N SER A 123 10.42 16.16 -12.97
CA SER A 123 10.47 15.49 -14.28
C SER A 123 9.75 14.15 -14.26
N VAL A 124 9.21 13.76 -15.41
CA VAL A 124 8.63 12.44 -15.67
C VAL A 124 9.12 11.97 -17.03
N GLY A 125 9.63 10.73 -17.08
CA GLY A 125 10.18 10.09 -18.27
C GLY A 125 9.47 8.77 -18.60
N PRO A 126 9.56 8.31 -19.86
CA PRO A 126 10.21 8.99 -20.99
C PRO A 126 9.43 10.21 -21.50
N SER A 127 10.15 11.25 -21.94
CA SER A 127 9.56 12.45 -22.57
C SER A 127 9.22 12.24 -24.05
N ALA A 128 9.74 11.17 -24.66
CA ALA A 128 9.49 10.81 -26.04
C ALA A 128 8.06 10.31 -26.24
N ASN A 129 7.50 10.59 -27.41
CA ASN A 129 6.14 10.26 -27.78
C ASN A 129 6.04 8.75 -28.11
N PRO A 130 5.46 7.87 -27.27
CA PRO A 130 5.12 6.54 -27.75
C PRO A 130 3.94 6.77 -28.71
N ALA A 131 4.25 6.77 -30.01
CA ALA A 131 3.22 6.75 -31.04
C ALA A 131 2.42 5.44 -30.98
N ASP A 132 2.96 4.42 -30.31
CA ASP A 132 2.34 3.14 -30.11
C ASP A 132 1.91 2.94 -28.66
N TRP A 133 0.63 2.61 -28.51
CA TRP A 133 -0.08 2.20 -27.30
C TRP A 133 0.47 0.90 -26.66
N SER A 134 1.67 0.49 -27.02
CA SER A 134 2.31 -0.77 -26.64
C SER A 134 3.65 -0.48 -25.97
N LEU A 135 3.71 -0.69 -24.65
CA LEU A 135 4.96 -0.74 -23.89
C LEU A 135 5.96 -1.81 -24.41
N PHE A 136 5.51 -2.70 -25.30
CA PHE A 136 6.31 -3.79 -25.85
C PHE A 136 7.17 -3.39 -27.05
N GLN A 137 6.98 -2.18 -27.61
CA GLN A 137 7.82 -1.65 -28.69
C GLN A 137 8.76 -0.57 -28.15
N GLY A 138 9.82 -1.00 -27.45
CA GLY A 138 10.92 -0.13 -27.05
C GLY A 138 10.75 0.59 -25.71
N SER A 139 10.24 -0.07 -24.68
CA SER A 139 10.18 0.52 -23.32
C SER A 139 11.58 0.74 -22.75
N GLU A 140 12.08 1.97 -22.91
CA GLU A 140 13.02 2.55 -21.97
C GLU A 140 12.40 2.52 -20.56
N ASP A 141 13.26 2.54 -19.54
CA ASP A 141 12.79 2.61 -18.16
C ASP A 141 12.06 3.93 -17.94
N GLY A 142 10.87 3.85 -17.35
CA GLY A 142 10.12 5.01 -16.90
C GLY A 142 10.85 5.67 -15.74
N SER A 143 10.60 6.96 -15.53
CA SER A 143 11.14 7.65 -14.36
C SER A 143 10.25 8.77 -13.89
N ILE A 144 10.37 9.11 -12.62
CA ILE A 144 9.76 10.29 -12.02
C ILE A 144 10.69 10.84 -10.95
N ALA A 145 10.83 12.16 -10.90
CA ALA A 145 11.71 12.81 -9.93
C ALA A 145 11.08 14.07 -9.31
N TRP A 146 11.42 14.29 -8.05
CA TRP A 146 11.19 15.54 -7.32
C TRP A 146 12.55 16.05 -6.84
N ASP A 147 13.02 17.14 -7.44
CA ASP A 147 14.36 17.67 -7.13
C ASP A 147 14.42 18.33 -5.75
N ALA A 148 13.26 18.78 -5.23
CA ALA A 148 13.17 19.43 -3.93
C ALA A 148 11.81 19.18 -3.25
N VAL A 149 11.78 18.18 -2.37
CA VAL A 149 10.68 17.92 -1.43
C VAL A 149 11.10 18.44 -0.08
N THR A 150 10.31 19.32 0.53
CA THR A 150 10.59 19.79 1.91
C THR A 150 9.71 19.05 2.89
N LEU A 151 10.32 18.27 3.78
CA LEU A 151 9.68 17.58 4.89
C LEU A 151 9.53 18.56 6.04
N SER A 152 8.35 18.64 6.65
CA SER A 152 8.08 19.61 7.72
C SER A 152 7.18 18.98 8.80
N PRO A 153 7.75 18.49 9.91
CA PRO A 153 6.99 17.87 11.00
C PRO A 153 6.01 18.83 11.68
N SER A 154 6.27 20.13 11.59
CA SER A 154 5.41 21.19 12.13
C SER A 154 4.32 21.65 11.17
N LEU A 155 4.27 21.13 9.94
CA LEU A 155 3.29 21.55 8.94
C LEU A 155 1.88 21.17 9.38
N ARG A 156 1.06 22.19 9.62
CA ARG A 156 -0.39 22.08 9.85
C ARG A 156 -1.09 22.51 8.57
N ALA A 157 -1.09 21.62 7.58
CA ALA A 157 -1.73 21.84 6.28
C ALA A 157 -3.08 21.13 6.20
N ASP A 158 -4.03 21.78 5.51
CA ASP A 158 -5.20 21.11 4.99
C ASP A 158 -4.83 20.43 3.67
N PHE A 159 -4.68 19.11 3.68
CA PHE A 159 -4.40 18.35 2.46
C PHE A 159 -5.61 18.39 1.52
N GLN A 160 -5.37 18.67 0.24
CA GLN A 160 -6.45 18.80 -0.74
C GLN A 160 -7.34 17.55 -0.75
N ARG A 161 -8.65 17.72 -0.60
CA ARG A 161 -9.62 16.62 -0.59
C ARG A 161 -10.82 17.01 -1.43
N HIS A 162 -11.32 16.04 -2.20
CA HIS A 162 -12.58 16.15 -2.91
C HIS A 162 -13.69 15.36 -2.18
N PRO A 163 -14.97 15.73 -2.35
CA PRO A 163 -16.09 15.07 -1.68
C PRO A 163 -16.26 13.58 -2.07
N GLN A 164 -15.79 13.19 -3.24
CA GLN A 164 -15.85 11.81 -3.70
C GLN A 164 -14.93 10.93 -2.86
N GLU A 165 -15.45 9.79 -2.40
CA GLU A 165 -14.64 8.76 -1.76
C GLU A 165 -13.58 8.24 -2.73
N SER A 166 -12.38 7.98 -2.20
CA SER A 166 -11.22 7.51 -2.96
C SER A 166 -10.31 6.74 -2.03
N HIS A 167 -9.79 5.60 -2.48
CA HIS A 167 -8.78 4.84 -1.72
C HIS A 167 -7.51 5.66 -1.50
N TYR A 168 -7.23 6.66 -2.34
CA TYR A 168 -6.13 7.60 -2.17
C TYR A 168 -6.09 8.21 -0.76
N TYR A 169 -7.24 8.52 -0.17
CA TYR A 169 -7.25 9.20 1.13
C TYR A 169 -6.93 8.28 2.30
N ALA A 170 -7.07 6.95 2.15
CA ALA A 170 -6.70 5.99 3.19
C ALA A 170 -5.19 6.04 3.47
N ALA A 171 -4.37 6.23 2.42
CA ALA A 171 -2.93 6.48 2.52
C ALA A 171 -2.56 7.72 3.37
N ARG A 172 -3.50 8.64 3.67
CA ARG A 172 -3.23 9.76 4.59
C ARG A 172 -3.35 9.38 6.06
N MET A 173 -3.80 8.17 6.40
CA MET A 173 -4.04 7.73 7.77
C MET A 173 -2.76 7.26 8.49
N THR A 174 -1.61 7.82 8.10
CA THR A 174 -0.30 7.53 8.69
C THR A 174 0.24 8.69 9.53
N SER A 175 1.28 8.40 10.31
CA SER A 175 2.07 9.34 11.09
C SER A 175 3.25 9.94 10.32
N ALA A 176 3.34 9.69 9.02
CA ALA A 176 4.38 10.22 8.14
C ALA A 176 4.50 11.74 8.25
N THR A 177 5.74 12.23 8.17
CA THR A 177 6.08 13.63 8.17
C THR A 177 5.48 14.29 6.93
N PRO A 178 4.60 15.29 7.08
CA PRO A 178 4.05 16.02 5.96
C PRO A 178 5.14 16.64 5.10
N LEU A 179 4.88 16.69 3.80
CA LEU A 179 5.77 17.25 2.81
C LEU A 179 5.12 18.40 2.05
N ARG A 180 5.97 19.25 1.49
CA ARG A 180 5.58 20.29 0.55
C ARG A 180 6.48 20.28 -0.69
N VAL A 181 5.85 20.51 -1.83
CA VAL A 181 6.50 20.68 -3.13
C VAL A 181 6.09 22.04 -3.68
N LYS A 182 7.08 22.87 -4.04
CA LYS A 182 6.84 24.16 -4.68
C LYS A 182 6.70 23.96 -6.18
N THR A 183 5.65 24.52 -6.75
CA THR A 183 5.36 24.50 -8.18
C THR A 183 5.33 25.92 -8.73
N SER A 184 5.20 26.07 -10.05
CA SER A 184 5.00 27.38 -10.68
C SER A 184 3.65 28.02 -10.34
N THR A 185 2.68 27.23 -9.88
CA THR A 185 1.30 27.66 -9.59
C THR A 185 1.00 27.78 -8.10
N GLY A 186 1.90 27.35 -7.21
CA GLY A 186 1.72 27.42 -5.77
C GLY A 186 2.56 26.40 -5.02
N GLU A 187 2.17 26.12 -3.79
CA GLU A 187 2.76 25.04 -2.98
C GLU A 187 1.72 23.93 -2.83
N GLN A 188 2.14 22.68 -3.05
CA GLN A 188 1.32 21.49 -2.85
C GLN A 188 1.79 20.79 -1.58
N HIS A 189 0.84 20.35 -0.75
CA HIS A 189 1.09 19.66 0.51
C HIS A 189 0.52 18.25 0.46
N GLU A 190 1.24 17.28 1.00
CA GLU A 190 0.77 15.89 1.14
C GLU A 190 1.50 15.19 2.29
N LYS A 191 1.12 13.95 2.63
CA LYS A 191 1.87 13.08 3.55
C LYS A 191 2.86 12.12 2.88
N PHE A 192 2.77 11.98 1.57
CA PHE A 192 3.52 11.01 0.78
C PHE A 192 3.71 11.50 -0.64
N LEU A 193 4.65 10.90 -1.36
CA LEU A 193 4.67 10.99 -2.81
C LEU A 193 3.89 9.80 -3.36
N PHE A 194 2.91 10.08 -4.19
CA PHE A 194 2.14 9.09 -4.93
C PHE A 194 2.62 9.08 -6.38
N TYR A 195 2.79 7.90 -6.92
CA TYR A 195 3.01 7.66 -8.34
C TYR A 195 2.42 6.31 -8.68
N ARG A 196 2.10 6.04 -9.93
CA ARG A 196 1.71 4.70 -10.37
C ARG A 196 1.89 4.56 -11.87
N GLY A 197 1.82 3.35 -12.38
CA GLY A 197 2.23 3.11 -13.76
C GLY A 197 1.83 1.75 -14.32
N VAL A 198 2.26 1.52 -15.56
CA VAL A 198 2.12 0.23 -16.25
C VAL A 198 3.49 -0.18 -16.77
N SER A 199 3.83 -1.47 -16.67
CA SER A 199 5.12 -2.01 -17.12
C SER A 199 4.98 -3.35 -17.83
N THR A 200 6.07 -3.73 -18.49
CA THR A 200 6.29 -5.01 -19.15
C THR A 200 7.52 -5.75 -18.61
N PHE A 201 8.00 -5.41 -17.40
CA PHE A 201 9.07 -6.16 -16.76
C PHE A 201 8.69 -7.64 -16.56
N HIS A 202 9.70 -8.51 -16.50
CA HIS A 202 9.49 -9.94 -16.26
C HIS A 202 9.07 -10.15 -14.80
N VAL A 203 7.82 -10.56 -14.57
CA VAL A 203 7.29 -10.84 -13.24
C VAL A 203 7.97 -12.08 -12.69
N PRO A 204 8.72 -12.00 -11.57
CA PRO A 204 9.49 -13.12 -11.05
C PRO A 204 8.65 -14.06 -10.17
N LEU A 205 7.34 -14.15 -10.47
CA LEU A 205 6.36 -15.00 -9.81
C LEU A 205 5.46 -15.57 -10.89
N SER A 206 5.38 -16.91 -10.96
CA SER A 206 4.41 -17.61 -11.79
C SER A 206 3.32 -18.25 -10.92
N ALA A 207 2.10 -18.32 -11.46
CA ALA A 207 0.96 -18.94 -10.77
C ALA A 207 0.08 -19.70 -11.76
N LYS A 208 -0.04 -21.01 -11.59
CA LYS A 208 -0.75 -21.90 -12.52
C LYS A 208 -1.78 -22.76 -11.79
N VAL A 209 -3.03 -22.68 -12.22
CA VAL A 209 -4.07 -23.61 -11.77
C VAL A 209 -3.87 -24.97 -12.44
N THR A 210 -3.72 -26.00 -11.63
CA THR A 210 -3.58 -27.39 -12.07
C THR A 210 -4.93 -27.98 -12.48
N ALA A 211 -4.92 -29.12 -13.17
CA ALA A 211 -6.16 -29.85 -13.50
C ALA A 211 -6.95 -30.30 -12.26
N GLY A 212 -6.27 -30.47 -11.11
CA GLY A 212 -6.88 -30.80 -9.82
C GLY A 212 -7.44 -29.59 -9.07
N GLY A 213 -7.30 -28.37 -9.59
CA GLY A 213 -7.76 -27.13 -8.96
C GLY A 213 -6.77 -26.50 -7.99
N GLN A 214 -5.67 -27.17 -7.66
CA GLN A 214 -4.56 -26.59 -6.86
C GLN A 214 -3.82 -25.51 -7.65
N VAL A 215 -3.16 -24.59 -6.96
CA VAL A 215 -2.36 -23.53 -7.57
C VAL A 215 -0.88 -23.83 -7.37
N HIS A 216 -0.17 -24.08 -8.46
CA HIS A 216 1.30 -24.15 -8.46
C HIS A 216 1.88 -22.74 -8.58
N ILE A 217 2.71 -22.35 -7.62
CA ILE A 217 3.42 -21.06 -7.63
C ILE A 217 4.93 -21.30 -7.70
N ALA A 218 5.63 -20.45 -8.44
CA ALA A 218 7.09 -20.48 -8.50
C ALA A 218 7.68 -19.06 -8.42
N ASN A 219 8.65 -18.89 -7.54
CA ASN A 219 9.51 -17.72 -7.39
C ASN A 219 10.76 -17.89 -8.26
N SER A 220 11.07 -16.89 -9.09
CA SER A 220 12.30 -16.85 -9.88
C SER A 220 13.27 -15.75 -9.44
N LEU A 221 12.99 -15.09 -8.32
CA LEU A 221 13.95 -14.22 -7.63
C LEU A 221 15.10 -15.06 -7.04
N GLU A 222 16.24 -14.41 -6.78
CA GLU A 222 17.32 -15.00 -6.00
C GLU A 222 16.94 -15.06 -4.51
N GLU A 223 16.18 -14.07 -4.04
CA GLU A 223 15.65 -13.99 -2.69
C GLU A 223 14.31 -14.70 -2.53
N GLU A 224 14.02 -15.14 -1.30
CA GLU A 224 12.70 -15.68 -0.97
C GLU A 224 11.61 -14.59 -1.01
N ILE A 225 10.39 -14.98 -1.37
CA ILE A 225 9.20 -14.17 -1.12
C ILE A 225 8.74 -14.49 0.31
N PRO A 226 8.76 -13.53 1.26
CA PRO A 226 8.60 -13.84 2.69
C PRO A 226 7.24 -14.42 3.07
N ASN A 227 6.19 -14.05 2.34
CA ASN A 227 4.82 -14.51 2.59
C ASN A 227 4.06 -14.68 1.29
N THR A 228 3.29 -15.76 1.20
CA THR A 228 2.36 -16.03 0.11
C THR A 228 0.96 -16.30 0.64
N LEU A 229 -0.02 -15.78 -0.08
CA LEU A 229 -1.43 -15.89 0.25
C LEU A 229 -2.24 -16.23 -0.99
N LEU A 230 -3.03 -17.30 -0.91
CA LEU A 230 -4.03 -17.64 -1.92
C LEU A 230 -5.38 -17.13 -1.47
N PHE A 231 -5.99 -16.23 -2.25
CA PHE A 231 -7.32 -15.68 -2.01
C PHE A 231 -8.28 -16.14 -3.09
N GLU A 232 -9.48 -16.54 -2.69
CA GLU A 232 -10.56 -16.90 -3.61
C GLU A 232 -11.88 -16.26 -3.19
N ARG A 233 -12.62 -15.74 -4.17
CA ARG A 233 -13.97 -15.22 -3.99
C ARG A 233 -14.91 -15.77 -5.05
N ARG A 234 -16.04 -16.33 -4.62
CA ARG A 234 -17.15 -16.78 -5.48
C ARG A 234 -18.44 -16.13 -5.01
N GLY A 235 -18.84 -15.04 -5.67
CA GLY A 235 -19.98 -14.25 -5.25
C GLY A 235 -19.75 -13.61 -3.87
N ASP A 236 -20.56 -14.01 -2.90
CA ASP A 236 -20.47 -13.59 -1.50
C ASP A 236 -19.52 -14.46 -0.66
N LYS A 237 -19.16 -15.65 -1.13
CA LYS A 237 -18.25 -16.56 -0.41
C LYS A 237 -16.79 -16.19 -0.66
N VAL A 238 -16.00 -16.15 0.41
CA VAL A 238 -14.58 -15.82 0.39
C VAL A 238 -13.81 -16.89 1.15
N GLY A 239 -12.62 -17.22 0.69
CA GLY A 239 -11.65 -18.05 1.39
C GLY A 239 -10.25 -17.52 1.15
N TYR A 240 -9.35 -17.72 2.11
CA TYR A 240 -7.93 -17.48 1.91
C TYR A 240 -7.10 -18.54 2.63
N ARG A 241 -5.86 -18.72 2.16
CA ARG A 241 -4.86 -19.60 2.75
C ARG A 241 -3.52 -18.88 2.76
N VAL A 242 -2.84 -18.92 3.90
CA VAL A 242 -1.47 -18.45 4.06
C VAL A 242 -0.54 -19.66 4.03
N ASP A 243 0.52 -19.61 3.23
CA ASP A 243 1.51 -20.70 3.13
C ASP A 243 2.90 -20.29 3.70
N GLY A 244 3.15 -18.98 3.81
CA GLY A 244 4.41 -18.43 4.32
C GLY A 244 5.44 -18.20 3.20
N ALA A 245 6.72 -18.39 3.52
CA ALA A 245 7.83 -18.04 2.64
C ALA A 245 7.94 -18.99 1.42
N LEU A 246 8.17 -18.40 0.25
CA LEU A 246 8.37 -19.11 -1.02
C LEU A 246 9.80 -18.89 -1.53
N VAL A 247 10.63 -19.92 -1.39
CA VAL A 247 12.03 -19.91 -1.88
C VAL A 247 12.11 -20.30 -3.36
N GLY A 248 11.37 -21.33 -3.77
CA GLY A 248 11.40 -21.84 -5.15
C GLY A 248 10.00 -22.10 -5.67
N GLU A 249 9.41 -23.24 -5.34
CA GLU A 249 8.08 -23.62 -5.82
C GLU A 249 7.22 -24.17 -4.67
N ALA A 250 5.90 -23.97 -4.77
CA ALA A 250 4.93 -24.53 -3.84
C ALA A 250 3.61 -24.86 -4.57
N VAL A 251 2.84 -25.77 -3.98
CA VAL A 251 1.50 -26.14 -4.46
C VAL A 251 0.50 -25.83 -3.35
N LEU A 252 -0.43 -24.94 -3.65
CA LEU A 252 -1.44 -24.48 -2.72
C LEU A 252 -2.79 -25.13 -3.03
N ASP A 253 -3.39 -25.77 -2.02
CA ASP A 253 -4.78 -26.20 -2.09
C ASP A 253 -5.72 -25.00 -2.06
N PRO A 254 -6.82 -25.03 -2.83
CA PRO A 254 -7.86 -23.99 -2.75
C PRO A 254 -8.32 -23.78 -1.30
N PRO A 255 -8.56 -22.53 -0.89
CA PRO A 255 -9.06 -22.28 0.45
C PRO A 255 -10.52 -22.71 0.57
N GLU A 256 -10.94 -23.06 1.79
CA GLU A 256 -12.36 -23.18 2.07
C GLU A 256 -13.03 -21.80 1.99
N LEU A 257 -14.17 -21.72 1.30
CA LEU A 257 -14.87 -20.44 1.08
C LEU A 257 -15.79 -20.08 2.26
N THR A 258 -15.24 -20.13 3.47
CA THR A 258 -15.90 -19.87 4.76
C THR A 258 -15.32 -18.67 5.50
N GLY A 259 -14.32 -18.00 4.90
CA GLY A 259 -13.58 -16.90 5.49
C GLY A 259 -14.27 -15.53 5.37
N ASN A 260 -13.60 -14.53 5.94
CA ASN A 260 -14.04 -13.13 5.96
C ASN A 260 -12.91 -12.20 5.51
N VAL A 261 -13.22 -11.23 4.66
CA VAL A 261 -12.25 -10.23 4.17
C VAL A 261 -11.64 -9.40 5.30
N ASN A 262 -12.39 -9.15 6.38
CA ASN A 262 -11.86 -8.42 7.54
C ASN A 262 -10.79 -9.23 8.29
N ASP A 263 -10.91 -10.55 8.33
CA ASP A 263 -9.93 -11.42 8.97
C ASP A 263 -8.65 -11.49 8.13
N LEU A 264 -8.82 -11.65 6.81
CA LEU A 264 -7.74 -11.52 5.84
C LEU A 264 -6.99 -10.19 5.98
N GLY A 265 -7.72 -9.07 6.10
CA GLY A 265 -7.12 -7.74 6.28
C GLY A 265 -6.26 -7.66 7.55
N ARG A 266 -6.72 -8.22 8.67
CA ARG A 266 -5.95 -8.27 9.92
C ARG A 266 -4.68 -9.11 9.80
N GLU A 267 -4.75 -10.24 9.11
CA GLU A 267 -3.57 -11.07 8.86
C GLU A 267 -2.56 -10.37 7.94
N LEU A 268 -3.05 -9.72 6.88
CA LEU A 268 -2.20 -8.96 5.96
C LEU A 268 -1.47 -7.82 6.66
N VAL A 269 -2.15 -7.07 7.54
CA VAL A 269 -1.52 -6.04 8.40
C VAL A 269 -0.37 -6.64 9.21
N GLY A 270 -0.61 -7.80 9.84
CA GLY A 270 0.42 -8.51 10.61
C GLY A 270 1.63 -8.91 9.77
N MET A 271 1.41 -9.44 8.56
CA MET A 271 2.49 -9.80 7.63
C MET A 271 3.29 -8.58 7.19
N LEU A 272 2.62 -7.48 6.82
CA LEU A 272 3.26 -6.24 6.38
C LEU A 272 4.12 -5.62 7.49
N VAL A 273 3.61 -5.56 8.72
CA VAL A 273 4.37 -5.08 9.88
C VAL A 273 5.59 -5.97 10.16
N ALA A 274 5.45 -7.30 10.01
CA ALA A 274 6.58 -8.22 10.15
C ALA A 274 7.66 -8.02 9.06
N GLN A 275 7.31 -7.40 7.93
CA GLN A 275 8.24 -7.01 6.86
C GLN A 275 8.75 -5.57 6.98
N GLY A 276 8.45 -4.87 8.07
CA GLY A 276 9.05 -3.57 8.39
C GLY A 276 8.17 -2.35 8.13
N LEU A 277 6.94 -2.52 7.63
CA LEU A 277 5.98 -1.41 7.58
C LEU A 277 5.57 -0.99 8.99
N TYR A 278 5.31 0.30 9.16
CA TYR A 278 4.68 0.77 10.39
C TYR A 278 3.22 0.35 10.42
N LEU A 279 2.65 0.24 11.62
CA LEU A 279 1.30 -0.28 11.80
C LEU A 279 0.25 0.57 11.07
N ASP A 280 0.39 1.89 11.14
CA ASP A 280 -0.51 2.83 10.49
C ASP A 280 -0.34 2.84 8.96
N GLU A 281 0.86 2.57 8.45
CA GLU A 281 1.09 2.31 7.01
C GLU A 281 0.41 1.03 6.56
N ALA A 282 0.60 -0.08 7.29
CA ALA A 282 0.00 -1.37 6.94
C ALA A 282 -1.53 -1.38 7.02
N GLN A 283 -2.12 -0.48 7.82
CA GLN A 283 -3.57 -0.30 7.96
C GLN A 283 -4.19 0.63 6.92
N ALA A 284 -3.39 1.51 6.32
CA ALA A 284 -3.83 2.52 5.36
C ALA A 284 -4.18 1.91 4.00
#